data_AF-A0A840BU47-F1
#
_entry.id   AF-A0A840BU47-F1
#
_cell.length_a   1.000
_cell.length_b   1.000
_cell.length_c   1.000
_cell.angle_alpha   90.00
_cell.angle_beta   90.00
_cell.angle_gamma   90.00
#
_symmetry.space_group_name_H-M   'P 1'
#
loop_
_entity.id
_entity.type
_entity.pdbx_description
1 polymer ?
#
loop_
_entity_poly.entity_id
_entity_poly.type
_entity_poly.pdbx_seq_one_letter_code
_entity_poly.pdbx_strand_id
1 'polypeptide(L)'
;MESDEHFLLFLLAAAVLITLVAIGFAPRPPRSRTALDDSLARLAEGRLDILVPHTGDDGPTGRLARAVEELRRRLIIAREQEGELAALRRELLTLRDARDRARDMDRAHLAEALGLINGRAGQLATELETLRHQFTISFEETRRPPRRPLNGGVQTAAAAAVELTSSISEIGRQLQQGSGIAARAVREVRATSDLVKALDKSSAKIGEVITLITAIAEQTNLLALNATIEAARAGEAGRGFAVVAQEVKALANQTARATDEIRGQIAAMQTATAQAVEAIDTISGTITSIDSMTMTIAEAVNQQSSATQEIARSIEAVAAAGRRGEPQDAPAGAAERDLLGCIERLDDLIRDLGAQAQALAGEPEAGERPLRVA
;
A
#
# COMPACT_ATOMS: atom_id res chain seq x y z
N MET A 1 -9.41 -100.21 -38.71
CA MET A 1 -8.48 -99.14 -38.29
C MET A 1 -8.94 -97.76 -38.76
N GLU A 2 -9.86 -97.62 -39.72
CA GLU A 2 -10.44 -96.30 -40.10
C GLU A 2 -11.60 -95.83 -39.20
N SER A 3 -12.30 -96.74 -38.52
CA SER A 3 -13.46 -96.36 -37.67
C SER A 3 -13.08 -95.63 -36.38
N ASP A 4 -11.86 -95.82 -35.86
CA ASP A 4 -11.41 -95.19 -34.61
C ASP A 4 -10.92 -93.74 -34.83
N GLU A 5 -10.40 -93.42 -36.02
CA GLU A 5 -9.95 -92.06 -36.36
C GLU A 5 -11.12 -91.08 -36.48
N HIS A 6 -12.24 -91.51 -37.06
CA HIS A 6 -13.45 -90.69 -37.14
C HIS A 6 -14.09 -90.42 -35.77
N PHE A 7 -14.00 -91.38 -34.85
CA PHE A 7 -14.53 -91.22 -33.49
C PHE A 7 -13.66 -90.25 -32.66
N LEU A 8 -12.33 -90.33 -32.79
CA LEU A 8 -11.40 -89.39 -32.17
C LEU A 8 -11.56 -87.97 -32.71
N LEU A 9 -11.73 -87.79 -34.02
CA LEU A 9 -11.99 -86.48 -34.64
C LEU A 9 -13.31 -85.86 -34.15
N PHE A 10 -14.35 -86.67 -33.97
CA PHE A 10 -15.64 -86.18 -33.45
C PHE A 10 -15.55 -85.73 -31.98
N LEU A 11 -14.84 -86.49 -31.14
CA LEU A 11 -14.60 -86.11 -29.74
C LEU A 11 -13.76 -84.82 -29.63
N LEU A 12 -12.77 -84.64 -30.50
CA LEU A 12 -11.92 -83.45 -30.51
C LEU A 12 -12.71 -82.22 -30.97
N ALA A 13 -13.58 -82.37 -31.98
CA ALA A 13 -14.50 -81.31 -32.43
C ALA A 13 -15.51 -80.94 -31.33
N ALA A 14 -16.05 -81.92 -30.61
CA ALA A 14 -16.97 -81.68 -29.49
C ALA A 14 -16.27 -80.97 -28.32
N ALA A 15 -15.04 -81.34 -27.98
CA ALA A 15 -14.26 -80.67 -26.94
C ALA A 15 -13.94 -79.21 -27.32
N VAL A 16 -13.57 -78.94 -28.58
CA VAL A 16 -13.34 -77.57 -29.08
C VAL A 16 -14.62 -76.75 -29.03
N LEU A 17 -15.77 -77.33 -29.40
CA LEU A 17 -17.06 -76.66 -29.33
C LEU A 17 -17.46 -76.33 -27.87
N ILE A 18 -17.28 -77.26 -26.93
CA ILE A 18 -17.53 -77.03 -25.51
C ILE A 18 -16.61 -75.92 -24.96
N THR A 19 -15.34 -75.92 -25.37
CA THR A 19 -14.37 -74.89 -24.94
C THR A 19 -14.72 -73.52 -25.51
N LEU A 20 -15.16 -73.45 -26.77
CA LEU A 20 -15.62 -72.20 -27.40
C LEU A 20 -16.91 -71.67 -26.76
N VAL A 21 -17.84 -72.55 -26.40
CA VAL A 21 -19.07 -72.17 -25.67
C VAL A 21 -18.75 -71.70 -24.25
N ALA A 22 -17.82 -72.36 -23.55
CA ALA A 22 -17.37 -71.96 -22.22
C ALA A 22 -16.65 -70.61 -22.22
N ILE A 23 -15.83 -70.32 -23.24
CA ILE A 23 -15.19 -69.01 -23.43
C ILE A 23 -16.23 -67.94 -23.80
N GLY A 24 -17.28 -68.30 -24.55
CA GLY A 24 -18.40 -67.41 -24.86
C GLY A 24 -19.26 -67.04 -23.66
N PHE A 25 -19.34 -67.92 -22.65
CA PHE A 25 -20.14 -67.75 -21.43
C PHE A 25 -19.36 -67.34 -20.18
N ALA A 26 -18.04 -67.19 -20.26
CA ALA A 26 -17.25 -66.64 -19.16
C ALA A 26 -17.71 -65.20 -18.86
N PRO A 27 -18.14 -64.87 -17.61
CA PRO A 27 -18.66 -63.56 -17.28
C PRO A 27 -17.54 -62.52 -17.42
N ARG A 28 -17.63 -61.68 -18.46
CA ARG A 28 -16.74 -60.53 -18.62
C ARG A 28 -16.93 -59.61 -17.40
N PRO A 29 -15.85 -59.05 -16.80
CA PRO A 29 -16.00 -58.11 -15.72
C PRO A 29 -16.90 -56.95 -16.19
N PRO A 30 -17.86 -56.51 -15.37
CA PRO A 30 -18.78 -55.46 -15.79
C PRO A 30 -17.96 -54.20 -16.08
N ARG A 31 -17.97 -53.78 -17.35
CA ARG A 31 -17.24 -52.61 -17.89
C ARG A 31 -17.43 -51.32 -17.07
N SER A 32 -18.49 -51.27 -16.28
CA SER A 32 -18.86 -50.15 -15.42
C SER A 32 -17.97 -49.95 -14.19
N ARG A 33 -17.35 -51.00 -13.63
CA ARG A 33 -16.43 -50.86 -12.48
C ARG A 33 -15.10 -50.23 -12.87
N THR A 34 -14.50 -50.71 -13.95
CA THR A 34 -13.26 -50.14 -14.51
C THR A 34 -13.40 -48.69 -14.95
N ALA A 35 -14.60 -48.27 -15.38
CA ALA A 35 -14.88 -46.88 -15.77
C ALA A 35 -14.98 -45.92 -14.56
N LEU A 36 -15.48 -46.40 -13.42
CA LEU A 36 -15.52 -45.63 -12.18
C LEU A 36 -14.14 -45.55 -11.50
N ASP A 37 -13.35 -46.62 -11.56
CA ASP A 37 -11.96 -46.59 -11.09
C ASP A 37 -11.11 -45.60 -11.91
N ASP A 38 -11.27 -45.56 -13.24
CA ASP A 38 -10.61 -44.55 -14.09
C ASP A 38 -11.07 -43.13 -13.75
N SER A 39 -12.36 -42.94 -13.44
CA SER A 39 -12.89 -41.65 -13.01
C SER A 39 -12.28 -41.20 -11.67
N LEU A 40 -12.18 -42.11 -10.69
CA LEU A 40 -11.53 -41.84 -9.40
C LEU A 40 -10.03 -41.55 -9.54
N ALA A 41 -9.33 -42.30 -10.38
CA ALA A 41 -7.91 -42.06 -10.66
C ALA A 41 -7.69 -40.67 -11.26
N ARG A 42 -8.53 -40.26 -12.23
CA ARG A 42 -8.49 -38.93 -12.84
C ARG A 42 -8.80 -37.81 -11.84
N LEU A 43 -9.75 -38.01 -10.92
CA LEU A 43 -10.03 -37.05 -9.83
C LEU A 43 -8.84 -36.93 -8.87
N ALA A 44 -8.20 -38.04 -8.52
CA ALA A 44 -7.01 -38.05 -7.66
C ALA A 44 -5.81 -37.32 -8.31
N GLU A 45 -5.73 -37.33 -9.64
CA GLU A 45 -4.76 -36.54 -10.41
C GLU A 45 -5.17 -35.06 -10.58
N GLY A 46 -6.31 -34.64 -10.02
CA GLY A 46 -6.79 -33.26 -10.07
C GLY A 46 -7.53 -32.87 -11.36
N ARG A 47 -7.91 -33.84 -12.20
CA ARG A 47 -8.71 -33.62 -13.42
C ARG A 47 -10.19 -33.61 -13.08
N LEU A 48 -10.80 -32.43 -13.08
CA LEU A 48 -12.20 -32.21 -12.67
C LEU A 48 -13.17 -32.13 -13.86
N ASP A 49 -12.63 -32.02 -15.07
CA ASP A 49 -13.31 -31.94 -16.38
C ASP A 49 -13.69 -33.34 -16.92
N ILE A 50 -14.09 -34.23 -16.01
CA ILE A 50 -14.44 -35.60 -16.35
C ILE A 50 -15.94 -35.84 -16.20
N LEU A 51 -16.51 -36.64 -17.10
CA LEU A 51 -17.89 -37.09 -16.99
C LEU A 51 -17.91 -38.39 -16.19
N VAL A 52 -18.61 -38.43 -15.05
CA VAL A 52 -18.77 -39.65 -14.26
C VAL A 52 -19.85 -40.54 -14.90
N PRO A 53 -19.51 -41.73 -15.40
CA PRO A 53 -20.46 -42.61 -16.09
C PRO A 53 -21.45 -43.27 -15.11
N HIS A 54 -22.61 -43.70 -15.62
CA HIS A 54 -23.61 -44.52 -14.90
C HIS A 54 -24.30 -43.84 -13.70
N THR A 55 -24.32 -42.51 -13.64
CA THR A 55 -25.03 -41.74 -12.60
C THR A 55 -26.55 -41.95 -12.59
N GLY A 56 -27.12 -42.33 -13.74
CA GLY A 56 -28.55 -42.62 -13.93
C GLY A 56 -28.98 -44.06 -13.60
N ASP A 57 -28.06 -44.96 -13.24
CA ASP A 57 -28.42 -46.34 -12.91
C ASP A 57 -29.01 -46.45 -11.48
N ASP A 58 -30.03 -47.29 -11.29
CA ASP A 58 -30.64 -47.55 -9.98
C ASP A 58 -29.90 -48.62 -9.16
N GLY A 59 -28.96 -49.32 -9.81
CA GLY A 59 -28.18 -50.39 -9.21
C GLY A 59 -27.07 -49.92 -8.24
N PRO A 60 -26.35 -50.88 -7.62
CA PRO A 60 -25.21 -50.60 -6.73
C PRO A 60 -24.13 -49.74 -7.38
N THR A 61 -23.89 -49.94 -8.67
CA THR A 61 -22.93 -49.18 -9.46
C THR A 61 -23.35 -47.73 -9.66
N GLY A 62 -24.64 -47.45 -9.86
CA GLY A 62 -25.15 -46.08 -9.97
C GLY A 62 -25.12 -45.31 -8.65
N ARG A 63 -25.28 -45.99 -7.51
CA ARG A 63 -25.04 -45.38 -6.19
C ARG A 63 -23.58 -44.94 -6.01
N LEU A 64 -22.63 -45.78 -6.42
CA LEU A 64 -21.21 -45.46 -6.37
C LEU A 64 -20.86 -44.31 -7.34
N ALA A 65 -21.41 -44.33 -8.56
CA ALA A 65 -21.26 -43.26 -9.53
C ALA A 65 -21.74 -41.90 -9.00
N ARG A 66 -22.90 -41.87 -8.31
CA ARG A 66 -23.41 -40.65 -7.68
C ARG A 66 -22.51 -40.13 -6.55
N ALA A 67 -21.89 -41.02 -5.76
CA ALA A 67 -20.93 -40.63 -4.73
C ALA A 67 -19.62 -40.05 -5.32
N VAL A 68 -19.13 -40.63 -6.42
CA VAL A 68 -17.95 -40.11 -7.16
C VAL A 68 -18.26 -38.76 -7.80
N GLU A 69 -19.46 -38.58 -8.36
CA GLU A 69 -19.90 -37.30 -8.91
C GLU A 69 -20.05 -36.21 -7.83
N GLU A 70 -20.55 -36.57 -6.64
CA GLU A 70 -20.60 -35.67 -5.49
C GLU A 70 -19.19 -35.27 -5.02
N LEU A 71 -18.24 -36.21 -5.00
CA LEU A 71 -16.83 -35.93 -4.69
C LEU A 71 -16.22 -34.97 -5.71
N ARG A 72 -16.42 -35.20 -7.02
CA ARG A 72 -15.97 -34.30 -8.09
C ARG A 72 -16.52 -32.90 -7.88
N ARG A 73 -17.81 -32.78 -7.57
CA ARG A 73 -18.49 -31.49 -7.34
C ARG A 73 -17.90 -30.75 -6.14
N ARG A 74 -17.59 -31.45 -5.05
CA ARG A 74 -16.93 -30.87 -3.87
C ARG A 74 -15.50 -30.42 -4.15
N LEU A 75 -14.75 -31.17 -4.96
CA LEU A 75 -13.38 -30.78 -5.35
C LEU A 75 -13.37 -29.53 -6.25
N ILE A 76 -14.40 -29.33 -7.09
CA ILE A 76 -14.57 -28.10 -7.87
C ILE A 76 -14.77 -26.89 -6.95
N ILE A 77 -15.72 -27.00 -6.01
CA ILE A 77 -16.02 -25.92 -5.05
C ILE A 77 -14.79 -25.60 -4.19
N ALA A 78 -14.08 -26.62 -3.69
CA ALA A 78 -12.86 -26.41 -2.89
C ALA A 78 -11.76 -25.68 -3.69
N ARG A 79 -11.60 -26.02 -4.97
CA ARG A 79 -10.61 -25.38 -5.86
C ARG A 79 -10.98 -23.92 -6.19
N GLU A 80 -12.27 -23.63 -6.36
CA GLU A 80 -12.77 -22.26 -6.53
C GLU A 80 -12.51 -21.42 -5.27
N GLN A 81 -12.80 -21.97 -4.08
CA GLN A 81 -12.54 -21.29 -2.79
C GLN A 81 -11.06 -21.02 -2.54
N GLU A 82 -10.18 -21.98 -2.84
CA GLU A 82 -8.72 -21.76 -2.77
C GLU A 82 -8.27 -20.67 -3.75
N GLY A 83 -8.88 -20.61 -4.94
CA GLY A 83 -8.63 -19.56 -5.93
C GLY A 83 -9.02 -18.17 -5.43
N GLU A 84 -10.21 -18.03 -4.83
CA GLU A 84 -10.69 -16.78 -4.24
C GLU A 84 -9.85 -16.33 -3.04
N LEU A 85 -9.51 -17.26 -2.13
CA LEU A 85 -8.62 -16.97 -1.01
C LEU A 85 -7.23 -16.53 -1.48
N ALA A 86 -6.69 -17.17 -2.52
CA ALA A 86 -5.41 -16.77 -3.11
C ALA A 86 -5.49 -15.40 -3.81
N ALA A 87 -6.61 -15.10 -4.48
CA ALA A 87 -6.85 -13.79 -5.09
C ALA A 87 -6.94 -12.68 -4.03
N LEU A 88 -7.71 -12.90 -2.96
CA LEU A 88 -7.83 -11.96 -1.83
C LEU A 88 -6.48 -11.75 -1.13
N ARG A 89 -5.69 -12.82 -0.95
CA ARG A 89 -4.34 -12.71 -0.37
C ARG A 89 -3.41 -11.88 -1.24
N ARG A 90 -3.46 -12.05 -2.57
CA ARG A 90 -2.70 -11.21 -3.51
C ARG A 90 -3.15 -9.76 -3.43
N GLU A 91 -4.45 -9.51 -3.36
CA GLU A 91 -4.99 -8.16 -3.26
C GLU A 91 -4.53 -7.46 -1.96
N LEU A 92 -4.59 -8.14 -0.81
CA LEU A 92 -4.06 -7.63 0.45
C LEU A 92 -2.55 -7.35 0.40
N LEU A 93 -1.76 -8.19 -0.29
CA LEU A 93 -0.34 -7.94 -0.49
C LEU A 93 -0.12 -6.73 -1.40
N THR A 94 -0.91 -6.56 -2.48
CA THR A 94 -0.81 -5.38 -3.34
C THR A 94 -1.20 -4.08 -2.63
N LEU A 95 -2.18 -4.12 -1.73
CA LEU A 95 -2.57 -2.98 -0.89
C LEU A 95 -1.47 -2.63 0.11
N ARG A 96 -0.84 -3.62 0.74
CA ARG A 96 0.33 -3.42 1.61
C ARG A 96 1.50 -2.82 0.83
N ASP A 97 1.83 -3.37 -0.33
CA ASP A 97 2.89 -2.83 -1.20
C ASP A 97 2.57 -1.41 -1.68
N ALA A 98 1.30 -1.10 -1.99
CA ALA A 98 0.88 0.23 -2.38
C ALA A 98 0.98 1.22 -1.22
N ARG A 99 0.64 0.80 0.01
CA ARG A 99 0.83 1.59 1.23
C ARG A 99 2.30 1.86 1.50
N ASP A 100 3.14 0.83 1.37
CA ASP A 100 4.58 0.97 1.63
C ASP A 100 5.23 1.86 0.56
N ARG A 101 4.80 1.74 -0.72
CA ARG A 101 5.19 2.68 -1.79
C ARG A 101 4.73 4.11 -1.56
N ALA A 102 3.52 4.33 -1.05
CA ALA A 102 3.04 5.67 -0.74
C ALA A 102 3.88 6.31 0.38
N ARG A 103 4.20 5.55 1.43
CA ARG A 103 5.11 5.97 2.51
C ARG A 103 6.52 6.27 2.01
N ASP A 104 7.05 5.43 1.12
CA ASP A 104 8.37 5.64 0.50
C ASP A 104 8.39 6.86 -0.42
N MET A 105 7.29 7.13 -1.12
CA MET A 105 7.16 8.30 -2.00
C MET A 105 7.05 9.60 -1.20
N ASP A 106 6.30 9.61 -0.09
CA ASP A 106 6.23 10.76 0.82
C ASP A 106 7.60 11.02 1.48
N ARG A 107 8.32 9.96 1.86
CA ARG A 107 9.73 10.05 2.32
C ARG A 107 10.65 10.60 1.24
N ALA A 108 10.49 10.16 -0.01
CA ALA A 108 11.31 10.64 -1.12
C ALA A 108 11.06 12.12 -1.40
N HIS A 109 9.81 12.58 -1.39
CA HIS A 109 9.48 14.00 -1.55
C HIS A 109 10.02 14.86 -0.40
N LEU A 110 9.96 14.36 0.83
CA LEU A 110 10.56 15.02 1.99
C LEU A 110 12.09 15.10 1.87
N ALA A 111 12.74 13.98 1.51
CA ALA A 111 14.19 13.91 1.32
C ALA A 111 14.65 14.80 0.16
N GLU A 112 13.85 14.91 -0.91
CA GLU A 112 14.12 15.81 -2.03
C GLU A 112 14.01 17.29 -1.62
N ALA A 113 12.94 17.67 -0.91
CA ALA A 113 12.77 19.03 -0.41
C ALA A 113 13.89 19.43 0.57
N LEU A 114 14.26 18.55 1.51
CA LEU A 114 15.38 18.76 2.43
C LEU A 114 16.72 18.78 1.70
N GLY A 115 16.89 17.94 0.67
CA GLY A 115 18.07 17.91 -0.20
C GLY A 115 18.25 19.22 -0.96
N LEU A 116 17.16 19.82 -1.48
CA LEU A 116 17.19 21.12 -2.14
C LEU A 116 17.58 22.24 -1.18
N ILE A 117 17.02 22.25 0.04
CA ILE A 117 17.35 23.24 1.08
C ILE A 117 18.82 23.12 1.49
N ASN A 118 19.29 21.89 1.76
CA ASN A 118 20.67 21.64 2.16
C ASN A 118 21.66 21.99 1.03
N GLY A 119 21.31 21.67 -0.22
CA GLY A 119 22.09 22.06 -1.40
C GLY A 119 22.24 23.58 -1.52
N ARG A 120 21.15 24.32 -1.27
CA ARG A 120 21.15 25.79 -1.29
C ARG A 120 21.91 26.39 -0.11
N ALA A 121 21.78 25.83 1.08
CA ALA A 121 22.56 26.25 2.24
C ALA A 121 24.08 26.04 2.00
N GLY A 122 24.47 24.94 1.35
CA GLY A 122 25.86 24.68 0.97
C GLY A 122 26.40 25.66 -0.08
N GLN A 123 25.57 26.06 -1.06
CA GLN A 123 25.91 27.12 -2.00
C GLN A 123 26.14 28.45 -1.28
N LEU A 124 25.24 28.82 -0.38
CA LEU A 124 25.33 30.05 0.41
C LEU A 124 26.59 30.09 1.29
N ALA A 125 26.96 28.95 1.91
CA ALA A 125 28.20 28.82 2.68
C ALA A 125 29.46 29.04 1.80
N THR A 126 29.44 28.52 0.57
CA THR A 126 30.56 28.68 -0.38
C THR A 126 30.69 30.14 -0.85
N GLU A 127 29.56 30.80 -1.13
CA GLU A 127 29.49 32.23 -1.45
C GLU A 127 30.02 33.09 -0.30
N LEU A 128 29.64 32.77 0.94
CA LEU A 128 30.08 33.50 2.13
C LEU A 128 31.58 33.32 2.41
N GLU A 129 32.12 32.12 2.25
CA GLU A 129 33.55 31.86 2.40
C GLU A 129 34.38 32.62 1.35
N THR A 130 33.87 32.70 0.12
CA THR A 130 34.49 33.50 -0.95
C THR A 130 34.51 34.98 -0.57
N LEU A 131 33.40 35.50 -0.04
CA LEU A 131 33.29 36.87 0.44
C LEU A 131 34.28 37.14 1.60
N ARG A 132 34.39 36.22 2.57
CA ARG A 132 35.32 36.31 3.70
C ARG A 132 36.79 36.33 3.25
N HIS A 133 37.14 35.45 2.31
CA HIS A 133 38.50 35.36 1.77
C HIS A 133 38.90 36.63 1.00
N GLN A 134 37.99 37.17 0.18
CA GLN A 134 38.22 38.43 -0.54
C GLN A 134 38.43 39.62 0.41
N PHE A 135 37.70 39.67 1.53
CA PHE A 135 37.91 40.70 2.54
C PHE A 135 39.28 40.60 3.21
N THR A 136 39.67 39.41 3.63
CA THR A 136 40.97 39.18 4.28
C THR A 136 42.12 39.65 3.40
N ILE A 137 42.13 39.28 2.11
CA ILE A 137 43.16 39.70 1.16
C ILE A 137 43.14 41.22 0.95
N SER A 138 41.96 41.80 0.73
CA SER A 138 41.83 43.24 0.48
C SER A 138 42.31 44.08 1.66
N PHE A 139 42.06 43.63 2.90
CA PHE A 139 42.55 44.29 4.10
C PHE A 139 44.06 44.13 4.29
N GLU A 140 44.63 42.95 4.00
CA GLU A 140 46.08 42.74 4.05
C GLU A 140 46.83 43.62 3.05
N GLU A 141 46.33 43.75 1.82
CA GLU A 141 46.92 44.62 0.80
C GLU A 141 46.91 46.10 1.22
N THR A 142 45.84 46.51 1.91
CA THR A 142 45.69 47.87 2.45
C THR A 142 46.68 48.16 3.59
N ARG A 143 47.09 47.12 4.33
CA ARG A 143 48.07 47.21 5.44
C ARG A 143 49.53 47.25 4.95
N ARG A 144 49.82 46.85 3.71
CA ARG A 144 51.19 46.86 3.14
C ARG A 144 51.58 48.26 2.61
N PRO A 145 52.78 48.78 2.91
CA PRO A 145 53.26 50.03 2.32
C PRO A 145 53.74 49.83 0.86
N PRO A 146 53.47 50.77 -0.07
CA PRO A 146 52.66 51.98 0.10
C PRO A 146 51.16 51.65 0.18
N ARG A 147 50.48 52.23 1.19
CA ARG A 147 49.07 51.98 1.47
C ARG A 147 48.20 52.38 0.27
N ARG A 148 47.30 51.49 -0.16
CA ARG A 148 46.34 51.71 -1.26
C ARG A 148 44.91 51.74 -0.73
N PRO A 149 44.01 52.51 -1.35
CA PRO A 149 42.59 52.54 -0.95
C PRO A 149 41.86 51.22 -1.28
N LEU A 150 40.95 50.81 -0.40
CA LEU A 150 40.14 49.56 -0.43
C LEU A 150 39.11 49.43 -1.57
N ASN A 151 39.18 50.28 -2.60
CA ASN A 151 38.07 50.47 -3.55
C ASN A 151 37.66 49.20 -4.32
N GLY A 152 38.63 48.37 -4.74
CA GLY A 152 38.34 47.14 -5.50
C GLY A 152 37.71 46.04 -4.66
N GLY A 153 38.25 45.77 -3.46
CA GLY A 153 37.72 44.73 -2.56
C GLY A 153 36.31 45.03 -2.06
N VAL A 154 36.03 46.31 -1.78
CA VAL A 154 34.70 46.77 -1.35
C VAL A 154 33.65 46.63 -2.46
N GLN A 155 34.01 46.90 -3.73
CA GLN A 155 33.08 46.74 -4.86
C GLN A 155 32.74 45.27 -5.12
N THR A 156 33.74 44.39 -5.09
CA THR A 156 33.51 42.94 -5.23
C THR A 156 32.68 42.39 -4.06
N ALA A 157 32.96 42.84 -2.84
CA ALA A 157 32.19 42.47 -1.67
C ALA A 157 30.73 42.95 -1.71
N ALA A 158 30.49 44.18 -2.19
CA ALA A 158 29.13 44.68 -2.37
C ALA A 158 28.36 43.83 -3.39
N ALA A 159 29.01 43.40 -4.47
CA ALA A 159 28.40 42.48 -5.44
C ALA A 159 28.09 41.11 -4.81
N ALA A 160 29.01 40.53 -4.04
CA ALA A 160 28.79 39.26 -3.34
C ALA A 160 27.67 39.37 -2.27
N ALA A 161 27.56 40.48 -1.54
CA ALA A 161 26.46 40.71 -0.60
C ALA A 161 25.10 40.83 -1.29
N VAL A 162 25.05 41.41 -2.49
CA VAL A 162 23.84 41.44 -3.34
C VAL A 162 23.47 40.03 -3.80
N GLU A 163 24.46 39.21 -4.20
CA GLU A 163 24.24 37.82 -4.59
C GLU A 163 23.69 36.98 -3.42
N LEU A 164 24.30 37.08 -2.23
CA LEU A 164 23.78 36.44 -1.00
C LEU A 164 22.34 36.86 -0.68
N THR A 165 22.03 38.16 -0.80
CA THR A 165 20.67 38.68 -0.57
C THR A 165 19.67 38.08 -1.55
N SER A 166 20.06 37.94 -2.81
CA SER A 166 19.25 37.30 -3.85
C SER A 166 19.02 35.82 -3.55
N SER A 167 20.07 35.08 -3.19
CA SER A 167 20.01 33.66 -2.82
C SER A 167 19.10 33.43 -1.62
N ILE A 168 19.24 34.21 -0.54
CA ILE A 168 18.38 34.13 0.65
C ILE A 168 16.92 34.45 0.33
N SER A 169 16.67 35.47 -0.51
CA SER A 169 15.31 35.83 -0.93
C SER A 169 14.64 34.71 -1.75
N GLU A 170 15.40 34.04 -2.61
CA GLU A 170 14.92 32.92 -3.41
C GLU A 170 14.69 31.66 -2.57
N ILE A 171 15.48 31.43 -1.51
CA ILE A 171 15.19 30.40 -0.49
C ILE A 171 13.87 30.73 0.23
N GLY A 172 13.70 31.97 0.68
CA GLY A 172 12.46 32.42 1.34
C GLY A 172 11.21 32.25 0.47
N ARG A 173 11.30 32.59 -0.82
CA ARG A 173 10.21 32.38 -1.79
C ARG A 173 9.84 30.90 -1.94
N GLN A 174 10.84 30.02 -2.01
CA GLN A 174 10.61 28.58 -2.13
C GLN A 174 10.02 27.97 -0.86
N LEU A 175 10.41 28.45 0.32
CA LEU A 175 9.81 28.03 1.59
C LEU A 175 8.34 28.43 1.70
N GLN A 176 8.00 29.66 1.28
CA GLN A 176 6.61 30.11 1.23
C GLN A 176 5.77 29.24 0.28
N GLN A 177 6.32 28.89 -0.88
CA GLN A 177 5.67 27.97 -1.82
C GLN A 177 5.51 26.56 -1.22
N GLY A 178 6.54 26.04 -0.54
CA GLY A 178 6.52 24.75 0.16
C GLY A 178 5.47 24.70 1.28
N SER A 179 5.41 25.72 2.14
CA SER A 179 4.37 25.85 3.17
C SER A 179 2.96 25.88 2.56
N GLY A 180 2.78 26.59 1.44
CA GLY A 180 1.50 26.59 0.72
C GLY A 180 1.09 25.21 0.17
N ILE A 181 2.06 24.39 -0.25
CA ILE A 181 1.83 22.99 -0.67
C ILE A 181 1.45 22.13 0.54
N ALA A 182 2.22 22.20 1.64
CA ALA A 182 1.93 21.46 2.88
C ALA A 182 0.53 21.79 3.42
N ALA A 183 0.16 23.07 3.48
CA ALA A 183 -1.16 23.51 3.92
C ALA A 183 -2.30 23.00 3.03
N ARG A 184 -2.08 22.86 1.70
CA ARG A 184 -3.03 22.21 0.79
C ARG A 184 -3.14 20.72 1.07
N ALA A 185 -2.02 20.04 1.22
CA ALA A 185 -1.98 18.61 1.53
C ALA A 185 -2.73 18.29 2.83
N VAL A 186 -2.57 19.09 3.89
CA VAL A 186 -3.36 18.93 5.13
C VAL A 186 -4.86 18.99 4.87
N ARG A 187 -5.33 19.91 4.02
CA ARG A 187 -6.76 20.02 3.70
C ARG A 187 -7.27 18.81 2.91
N GLU A 188 -6.50 18.33 1.95
CA GLU A 188 -6.84 17.16 1.14
C GLU A 188 -6.87 15.86 1.98
N VAL A 189 -5.90 15.70 2.88
CA VAL A 189 -5.84 14.58 3.83
C VAL A 189 -7.04 14.60 4.78
N ARG A 190 -7.41 15.77 5.32
CA ARG A 190 -8.62 15.92 6.14
C ARG A 190 -9.90 15.55 5.38
N ALA A 191 -10.07 16.07 4.16
CA ALA A 191 -11.24 15.75 3.34
C ALA A 191 -11.32 14.24 3.03
N THR A 192 -10.17 13.61 2.77
CA THR A 192 -10.09 12.16 2.55
C THR A 192 -10.41 11.37 3.83
N SER A 193 -9.92 11.81 4.99
CA SER A 193 -10.25 11.23 6.30
C SER A 193 -11.76 11.23 6.56
N ASP A 194 -12.43 12.35 6.25
CA ASP A 194 -13.87 12.49 6.44
C ASP A 194 -14.68 11.56 5.51
N LEU A 195 -14.24 11.41 4.25
CA LEU A 195 -14.82 10.46 3.29
C LEU A 195 -14.69 9.01 3.77
N VAL A 196 -13.51 8.62 4.26
CA VAL A 196 -13.24 7.26 4.76
C VAL A 196 -14.08 6.99 6.02
N LYS A 197 -14.21 7.96 6.94
CA LYS A 197 -15.10 7.84 8.11
C LYS A 197 -16.58 7.71 7.71
N ALA A 198 -17.01 8.43 6.69
CA ALA A 198 -18.37 8.29 6.16
C ALA A 198 -18.61 6.90 5.54
N LEU A 199 -17.60 6.32 4.89
CA LEU A 199 -17.65 4.96 4.35
C LEU A 199 -17.73 3.92 5.47
N ASP A 200 -16.92 4.07 6.53
CA ASP A 200 -16.96 3.17 7.70
C ASP A 200 -18.34 3.16 8.36
N LYS A 201 -18.92 4.35 8.62
CA LYS A 201 -20.28 4.49 9.16
C LYS A 201 -21.34 3.85 8.25
N SER A 202 -21.21 4.02 6.94
CA SER A 202 -22.15 3.43 5.97
C SER A 202 -22.04 1.90 5.96
N SER A 203 -20.82 1.38 6.02
CA SER A 203 -20.52 -0.05 6.08
C SER A 203 -21.09 -0.70 7.35
N ALA A 204 -20.95 -0.04 8.50
CA ALA A 204 -21.55 -0.48 9.76
C ALA A 204 -23.09 -0.60 9.66
N LYS A 205 -23.74 0.40 9.04
CA LYS A 205 -25.19 0.39 8.83
C LYS A 205 -25.64 -0.72 7.88
N ILE A 206 -24.85 -1.03 6.84
CA ILE A 206 -25.11 -2.20 5.99
C ILE A 206 -24.97 -3.48 6.81
N GLY A 207 -23.97 -3.58 7.67
CA GLY A 207 -23.80 -4.71 8.59
C GLY A 207 -25.04 -4.97 9.46
N GLU A 208 -25.62 -3.91 10.05
CA GLU A 208 -26.88 -4.00 10.82
C GLU A 208 -28.05 -4.54 9.97
N VAL A 209 -28.19 -4.05 8.73
CA VAL A 209 -29.22 -4.51 7.80
C VAL A 209 -29.02 -5.98 7.43
N ILE A 210 -27.79 -6.42 7.19
CA ILE A 210 -27.48 -7.82 6.89
C ILE A 210 -27.83 -8.72 8.07
N THR A 211 -27.52 -8.32 9.30
CA THR A 211 -27.92 -9.07 10.50
C THR A 211 -29.45 -9.22 10.59
N LEU A 212 -30.22 -8.17 10.28
CA LEU A 212 -31.67 -8.26 10.23
C LEU A 212 -32.16 -9.23 9.15
N ILE A 213 -31.58 -9.20 7.95
CA ILE A 213 -31.97 -10.10 6.86
C ILE A 213 -31.65 -11.56 7.22
N THR A 214 -30.51 -11.83 7.84
CA THR A 214 -30.17 -13.18 8.33
C THR A 214 -31.21 -13.67 9.34
N ALA A 215 -31.62 -12.82 10.31
CA ALA A 215 -32.66 -13.17 11.27
C ALA A 215 -34.02 -13.46 10.60
N ILE A 216 -34.39 -12.69 9.57
CA ILE A 216 -35.61 -12.93 8.79
C ILE A 216 -35.52 -14.26 8.03
N ALA A 217 -34.37 -14.58 7.44
CA ALA A 217 -34.14 -15.84 6.73
C ALA A 217 -34.26 -17.04 7.69
N GLU A 218 -33.67 -16.95 8.88
CA GLU A 218 -33.78 -17.98 9.92
C GLU A 218 -35.23 -18.17 10.39
N GLN A 219 -35.96 -17.09 10.63
CA GLN A 219 -37.38 -17.14 11.00
C GLN A 219 -38.22 -17.75 9.87
N THR A 220 -37.95 -17.40 8.62
CA THR A 220 -38.63 -17.94 7.44
C THR A 220 -38.38 -19.44 7.29
N ASN A 221 -37.14 -19.88 7.53
CA ASN A 221 -36.78 -21.30 7.53
C ASN A 221 -37.52 -22.07 8.63
N LEU A 222 -37.66 -21.49 9.83
CA LEU A 222 -38.46 -22.07 10.92
C LEU A 222 -39.96 -22.17 10.57
N LEU A 223 -40.53 -21.11 9.99
CA LEU A 223 -41.93 -21.12 9.54
C LEU A 223 -42.17 -22.17 8.44
N ALA A 224 -41.26 -22.27 7.47
CA ALA A 224 -41.32 -23.26 6.40
C ALA A 224 -41.19 -24.69 6.93
N LEU A 225 -40.36 -24.90 7.96
CA LEU A 225 -40.25 -26.18 8.64
C LEU A 225 -41.58 -26.56 9.32
N ASN A 226 -42.19 -25.65 10.07
CA ASN A 226 -43.50 -25.88 10.70
C ASN A 226 -44.58 -26.19 9.66
N ALA A 227 -44.60 -25.47 8.53
CA ALA A 227 -45.51 -25.74 7.43
C ALA A 227 -45.28 -27.12 6.80
N THR A 228 -44.03 -27.56 6.68
CA THR A 228 -43.68 -28.90 6.20
C THR A 228 -44.21 -29.99 7.14
N ILE A 229 -44.12 -29.78 8.46
CA ILE A 229 -44.65 -30.70 9.47
C ILE A 229 -46.17 -30.80 9.37
N GLU A 230 -46.87 -29.67 9.27
CA GLU A 230 -48.34 -29.68 9.20
C GLU A 230 -48.85 -30.24 7.88
N ALA A 231 -48.14 -29.98 6.76
CA ALA A 231 -48.44 -30.59 5.47
C ALA A 231 -48.27 -32.11 5.50
N ALA A 232 -47.24 -32.63 6.18
CA ALA A 232 -47.06 -34.06 6.39
C ALA A 232 -48.20 -34.66 7.24
N ARG A 233 -48.68 -33.92 8.24
CA ARG A 233 -49.79 -34.32 9.11
C ARG A 233 -51.13 -34.41 8.36
N ALA A 234 -51.34 -33.56 7.36
CA ALA A 234 -52.51 -33.58 6.48
C ALA A 234 -52.49 -34.73 5.45
N GLY A 235 -51.40 -35.51 5.36
CA GLY A 235 -51.30 -36.67 4.46
C GLY A 235 -51.41 -36.29 2.98
N GLU A 236 -52.20 -37.05 2.22
CA GLU A 236 -52.41 -36.81 0.77
C GLU A 236 -52.95 -35.40 0.46
N ALA A 237 -53.81 -34.86 1.32
CA ALA A 237 -54.38 -33.52 1.13
C ALA A 237 -53.34 -32.39 1.28
N GLY A 238 -52.23 -32.65 1.98
CA GLY A 238 -51.15 -31.70 2.24
C GLY A 238 -50.05 -31.67 1.18
N ARG A 239 -50.07 -32.55 0.17
CA ARG A 239 -48.97 -32.73 -0.79
C ARG A 239 -48.54 -31.43 -1.49
N GLY A 240 -49.48 -30.63 -1.96
CA GLY A 240 -49.18 -29.35 -2.61
C GLY A 240 -48.56 -28.33 -1.66
N PHE A 241 -49.05 -28.27 -0.42
CA PHE A 241 -48.47 -27.42 0.63
C PHE A 241 -47.07 -27.86 1.04
N ALA A 242 -46.80 -29.18 1.06
CA ALA A 242 -45.48 -29.71 1.39
C ALA A 242 -44.41 -29.27 0.37
N VAL A 243 -44.74 -29.24 -0.92
CA VAL A 243 -43.83 -28.76 -1.98
C VAL A 243 -43.52 -27.27 -1.80
N VAL A 244 -44.54 -26.44 -1.58
CA VAL A 244 -44.34 -25.00 -1.35
C VAL A 244 -43.51 -24.76 -0.09
N ALA A 245 -43.78 -25.48 1.00
CA ALA A 245 -43.01 -25.36 2.24
C ALA A 245 -41.53 -25.75 2.04
N GLN A 246 -41.24 -26.79 1.26
CA GLN A 246 -39.87 -27.14 0.89
C GLN A 246 -39.18 -26.06 0.05
N GLU A 247 -39.88 -25.46 -0.92
CA GLU A 247 -39.33 -24.40 -1.76
C GLU A 247 -39.00 -23.15 -0.94
N VAL A 248 -39.91 -22.73 -0.04
CA VAL A 248 -39.68 -21.61 0.88
C VAL A 248 -38.50 -21.91 1.81
N LYS A 249 -38.39 -23.15 2.30
CA LYS A 249 -37.26 -23.58 3.13
C LYS A 249 -35.93 -23.50 2.35
N ALA A 250 -35.92 -23.93 1.10
CA ALA A 250 -34.73 -23.85 0.24
C ALA A 250 -34.32 -22.39 0.01
N LEU A 251 -35.29 -21.52 -0.31
CA LEU A 251 -35.05 -20.10 -0.53
C LEU A 251 -34.54 -19.38 0.73
N ALA A 252 -35.07 -19.73 1.90
CA ALA A 252 -34.61 -19.19 3.18
C ALA A 252 -33.15 -19.58 3.46
N ASN A 253 -32.78 -20.85 3.22
CA ASN A 253 -31.39 -21.30 3.38
C ASN A 253 -30.45 -20.64 2.37
N GLN A 254 -30.89 -20.45 1.13
CA GLN A 254 -30.12 -19.73 0.11
C GLN A 254 -29.91 -18.26 0.50
N THR A 255 -30.95 -17.62 1.05
CA THR A 255 -30.88 -16.24 1.55
C THR A 255 -29.88 -16.14 2.71
N ALA A 256 -29.91 -17.06 3.67
CA ALA A 256 -28.98 -17.08 4.79
C ALA A 256 -27.51 -17.18 4.33
N ARG A 257 -27.22 -18.09 3.39
CA ARG A 257 -25.88 -18.23 2.80
C ARG A 257 -25.42 -16.96 2.10
N ALA A 258 -26.27 -16.37 1.27
CA ALA A 258 -25.95 -15.12 0.59
C ALA A 258 -25.69 -13.97 1.59
N THR A 259 -26.45 -13.89 2.69
CA THR A 259 -26.20 -12.89 3.74
C THR A 259 -24.89 -13.11 4.49
N ASP A 260 -24.48 -14.37 4.71
CA ASP A 260 -23.18 -14.67 5.34
C ASP A 260 -22.00 -14.29 4.43
N GLU A 261 -22.11 -14.54 3.12
CA GLU A 261 -21.11 -14.09 2.13
C GLU A 261 -20.99 -12.56 2.11
N ILE A 262 -22.11 -11.84 2.07
CA ILE A 262 -22.12 -10.38 2.12
C ILE A 262 -21.53 -9.88 3.46
N ARG A 263 -21.84 -10.53 4.58
CA ARG A 263 -21.25 -10.18 5.89
C ARG A 263 -19.72 -10.26 5.85
N GLY A 264 -19.16 -11.29 5.22
CA GLY A 264 -17.73 -11.43 5.00
C GLY A 264 -17.15 -10.26 4.19
N GLN A 265 -17.83 -9.83 3.12
CA GLN A 265 -17.41 -8.68 2.32
C GLN A 265 -17.47 -7.36 3.11
N ILE A 266 -18.52 -7.15 3.91
CA ILE A 266 -18.63 -5.95 4.78
C ILE A 266 -17.50 -5.92 5.81
N ALA A 267 -17.17 -7.05 6.44
CA ALA A 267 -16.06 -7.14 7.39
C ALA A 267 -14.69 -6.83 6.72
N ALA A 268 -14.47 -7.34 5.51
CA ALA A 268 -13.28 -7.04 4.72
C ALA A 268 -13.21 -5.54 4.37
N MET A 269 -14.33 -4.94 3.94
CA MET A 269 -14.43 -3.51 3.66
C MET A 269 -14.11 -2.69 4.92
N GLN A 270 -14.73 -2.98 6.06
CA GLN A 270 -14.46 -2.32 7.34
C GLN A 270 -12.98 -2.36 7.72
N THR A 271 -12.35 -3.53 7.59
CA THR A 271 -10.90 -3.71 7.84
C THR A 271 -10.06 -2.83 6.91
N ALA A 272 -10.38 -2.77 5.62
CA ALA A 272 -9.69 -1.92 4.66
C ALA A 272 -9.87 -0.42 4.98
N THR A 273 -11.07 0.01 5.38
CA THR A 273 -11.32 1.39 5.85
C THR A 273 -10.49 1.74 7.07
N ALA A 274 -10.40 0.84 8.06
CA ALA A 274 -9.59 1.07 9.26
C ALA A 274 -8.09 1.23 8.92
N GLN A 275 -7.57 0.40 8.01
CA GLN A 275 -6.20 0.53 7.51
C GLN A 275 -5.98 1.84 6.75
N ALA A 276 -6.98 2.29 5.98
CA ALA A 276 -6.92 3.56 5.28
C ALA A 276 -6.89 4.76 6.26
N VAL A 277 -7.67 4.71 7.34
CA VAL A 277 -7.62 5.75 8.40
C VAL A 277 -6.24 5.81 9.04
N GLU A 278 -5.64 4.68 9.42
CA GLU A 278 -4.30 4.64 10.01
C GLU A 278 -3.24 5.22 9.05
N ALA A 279 -3.34 4.90 7.76
CA ALA A 279 -2.45 5.46 6.74
C ALA A 279 -2.61 6.98 6.59
N ILE A 280 -3.85 7.47 6.56
CA ILE A 280 -4.18 8.90 6.49
C ILE A 280 -3.64 9.64 7.72
N ASP A 281 -3.77 9.06 8.92
CA ASP A 281 -3.25 9.65 10.16
C ASP A 281 -1.71 9.72 10.14
N THR A 282 -1.05 8.67 9.63
CA THR A 282 0.42 8.68 9.43
C THR A 282 0.83 9.84 8.50
N ILE A 283 0.18 9.95 7.34
CA ILE A 283 0.45 11.00 6.35
C ILE A 283 0.19 12.39 6.94
N SER A 284 -0.90 12.55 7.70
CA SER A 284 -1.21 13.80 8.39
C SER A 284 -0.11 14.18 9.40
N GLY A 285 0.46 13.21 10.11
CA GLY A 285 1.60 13.39 10.99
C GLY A 285 2.82 13.91 10.23
N THR A 286 3.19 13.23 9.14
CA THR A 286 4.32 13.62 8.28
C THR A 286 4.16 15.04 7.73
N ILE A 287 2.97 15.41 7.23
CA ILE A 287 2.74 16.77 6.72
C ILE A 287 2.81 17.82 7.84
N THR A 288 2.36 17.49 9.05
CA THR A 288 2.47 18.40 10.21
C THR A 288 3.94 18.63 10.58
N SER A 289 4.76 17.58 10.51
CA SER A 289 6.22 17.71 10.66
C SER A 289 6.82 18.60 9.57
N ILE A 290 6.40 18.45 8.30
CA ILE A 290 6.85 19.32 7.20
C ILE A 290 6.48 20.80 7.44
N ASP A 291 5.27 21.06 7.93
CA ASP A 291 4.82 22.43 8.22
C ASP A 291 5.66 23.07 9.33
N SER A 292 5.90 22.35 10.43
CA SER A 292 6.74 22.84 11.53
C SER A 292 8.20 23.07 11.10
N MET A 293 8.75 22.17 10.28
CA MET A 293 10.08 22.33 9.67
C MET A 293 10.14 23.60 8.83
N THR A 294 9.13 23.83 7.98
CA THR A 294 9.09 25.00 7.10
C THR A 294 9.04 26.30 7.91
N MET A 295 8.35 26.31 9.07
CA MET A 295 8.35 27.47 9.97
C MET A 295 9.73 27.73 10.58
N THR A 296 10.42 26.71 11.09
CA THR A 296 11.76 26.84 11.66
C THR A 296 12.78 27.34 10.62
N ILE A 297 12.74 26.79 9.41
CA ILE A 297 13.63 27.20 8.32
C ILE A 297 13.30 28.63 7.87
N ALA A 298 12.02 29.02 7.83
CA ALA A 298 11.62 30.39 7.52
C ALA A 298 12.14 31.41 8.55
N GLU A 299 12.18 31.04 9.83
CA GLU A 299 12.79 31.86 10.88
C GLU A 299 14.30 32.03 10.67
N ALA A 300 15.02 30.95 10.40
CA ALA A 300 16.46 31.00 10.10
C ALA A 300 16.76 31.86 8.86
N VAL A 301 15.97 31.74 7.80
CA VAL A 301 16.11 32.54 6.57
C VAL A 301 15.85 34.04 6.84
N ASN A 302 14.89 34.37 7.71
CA ASN A 302 14.67 35.76 8.12
C ASN A 302 15.88 36.33 8.90
N GLN A 303 16.48 35.53 9.79
CA GLN A 303 17.70 35.92 10.50
C GLN A 303 18.88 36.13 9.54
N GLN A 304 19.07 35.22 8.58
CA GLN A 304 20.10 35.35 7.54
C GLN A 304 19.89 36.60 6.66
N SER A 305 18.64 36.91 6.30
CA SER A 305 18.31 38.12 5.54
C SER A 305 18.71 39.38 6.30
N SER A 306 18.39 39.45 7.60
CA SER A 306 18.79 40.57 8.46
C SER A 306 20.31 40.70 8.58
N ALA A 307 21.02 39.60 8.80
CA ALA A 307 22.48 39.59 8.88
C ALA A 307 23.13 40.02 7.56
N THR A 308 22.58 39.63 6.42
CA THR A 308 23.09 40.04 5.10
C THR A 308 22.88 41.53 4.84
N GLN A 309 21.77 42.11 5.30
CA GLN A 309 21.56 43.56 5.26
C GLN A 309 22.54 44.31 6.19
N GLU A 310 22.90 43.75 7.34
CA GLU A 310 23.96 44.30 8.19
C GLU A 310 25.32 44.26 7.49
N ILE A 311 25.66 43.16 6.81
CA ILE A 311 26.87 43.05 6.00
C ILE A 311 26.89 44.16 4.94
N ALA A 312 25.82 44.34 4.18
CA ALA A 312 25.74 45.38 3.16
C ALA A 312 25.98 46.79 3.74
N ARG A 313 25.36 47.12 4.88
CA ARG A 313 25.59 48.39 5.59
C ARG A 313 27.03 48.54 6.09
N SER A 314 27.63 47.47 6.60
CA SER A 314 29.01 47.46 7.07
C SER A 314 30.01 47.63 5.92
N ILE A 315 29.74 47.06 4.74
CA ILE A 315 30.54 47.27 3.53
C ILE A 315 30.53 48.74 3.12
N GLU A 316 29.36 49.40 3.15
CA GLU A 316 29.25 50.84 2.87
C GLU A 316 30.02 51.70 3.88
N ALA A 317 29.97 51.32 5.17
CA ALA A 317 30.72 52.00 6.23
C ALA A 317 32.24 51.87 6.02
N VAL A 318 32.73 50.67 5.68
CA VAL A 318 34.14 50.41 5.33
C VAL A 318 34.54 51.23 4.10
N ALA A 319 33.69 51.27 3.06
CA ALA A 319 33.91 52.08 1.87
C ALA A 319 34.07 53.57 2.21
N ALA A 320 33.21 54.09 3.08
CA ALA A 320 33.21 55.49 3.51
C ALA A 320 34.41 55.85 4.38
N ALA A 321 34.87 54.92 5.22
CA ALA A 321 36.09 55.08 6.02
C ALA A 321 37.34 55.07 5.12
N GLY A 322 37.41 54.14 4.15
CA GLY A 322 38.52 54.03 3.20
C GLY A 322 38.71 55.27 2.31
N ARG A 323 37.62 55.98 1.97
CA ARG A 323 37.68 57.23 1.19
C ARG A 323 38.21 58.43 1.97
N ARG A 324 38.12 58.43 3.31
CA ARG A 324 38.51 59.57 4.15
C ARG A 324 40.00 59.61 4.50
N GLY A 325 40.76 58.56 4.17
CA GLY A 325 42.21 58.51 4.39
C GLY A 325 42.61 58.60 5.87
N GLU A 326 41.69 58.26 6.80
CA GLU A 326 41.91 58.36 8.23
C GLU A 326 42.99 57.36 8.72
N PRO A 327 43.86 57.73 9.68
CA PRO A 327 44.84 56.82 10.27
C PRO A 327 44.16 55.58 10.88
N GLN A 328 44.76 54.40 10.67
CA GLN A 328 44.23 53.08 11.03
C GLN A 328 43.98 52.83 12.53
N ASP A 329 44.41 53.74 13.40
CA ASP A 329 44.24 53.65 14.86
C ASP A 329 42.86 54.15 15.37
N ALA A 330 42.00 54.64 14.46
CA ALA A 330 40.59 54.96 14.73
C ALA A 330 39.74 54.71 13.45
N PRO A 331 38.42 54.98 13.48
CA PRO A 331 37.24 54.16 13.10
C PRO A 331 37.31 53.14 11.93
N ALA A 332 38.28 53.17 11.02
CA ALA A 332 38.41 52.20 9.92
C ALA A 332 38.61 50.75 10.41
N GLY A 333 39.42 50.53 11.44
CA GLY A 333 39.59 49.22 12.07
C GLY A 333 38.38 48.76 12.90
N ALA A 334 37.49 49.67 13.29
CA ALA A 334 36.22 49.31 13.93
C ALA A 334 35.22 48.80 12.88
N ALA A 335 35.05 49.52 11.77
CA ALA A 335 34.18 49.09 10.66
C ALA A 335 34.62 47.75 10.03
N GLU A 336 35.93 47.51 9.92
CA GLU A 336 36.50 46.23 9.47
C GLU A 336 36.17 45.08 10.43
N ARG A 337 36.31 45.29 11.74
CA ARG A 337 35.97 44.28 12.77
C ARG A 337 34.47 44.01 12.82
N ASP A 338 33.65 45.05 12.73
CA ASP A 338 32.19 44.92 12.71
C ASP A 338 31.72 44.11 11.49
N LEU A 339 32.30 44.37 10.31
CA LEU A 339 32.01 43.62 9.10
C LEU A 339 32.40 42.15 9.22
N LEU A 340 33.61 41.85 9.72
CA LEU A 340 34.05 40.47 9.96
C LEU A 340 33.13 39.75 10.96
N GLY A 341 32.72 40.44 12.03
CA GLY A 341 31.74 39.90 12.98
C GLY A 341 30.36 39.65 12.36
N CYS A 342 29.91 40.48 11.42
CA CYS A 342 28.66 40.23 10.69
C CYS A 342 28.77 39.00 9.77
N ILE A 343 29.92 38.80 9.11
CA ILE A 343 30.20 37.64 8.27
C ILE A 343 30.24 36.35 9.11
N GLU A 344 30.92 36.37 10.25
CA GLU A 344 30.96 35.23 11.19
C GLU A 344 29.57 34.86 11.70
N ARG A 345 28.75 35.85 12.10
CA ARG A 345 27.36 35.60 12.50
C ARG A 345 26.53 34.97 11.39
N LEU A 346 26.68 35.44 10.14
CA LEU A 346 25.95 34.86 9.02
C LEU A 346 26.43 33.43 8.74
N ASP A 347 27.72 33.13 8.89
CA ASP A 347 28.26 31.78 8.69
C ASP A 347 27.70 30.78 9.70
N ASP A 348 27.61 31.18 10.97
CA ASP A 348 27.00 30.36 12.01
C ASP A 348 25.50 30.10 11.72
N LEU A 349 24.74 31.12 11.28
CA LEU A 349 23.33 30.96 10.88
C LEU A 349 23.14 30.03 9.67
N ILE A 350 24.09 30.00 8.74
CA ILE A 350 24.05 29.10 7.58
C ILE A 350 24.36 27.66 8.01
N ARG A 351 25.35 27.48 8.89
CA ARG A 351 25.70 26.17 9.44
C ARG A 351 24.56 25.59 10.29
N ASP A 352 23.90 26.41 11.11
CA ASP A 352 22.74 25.99 11.88
C ASP A 352 21.56 25.57 10.98
N LEU A 353 21.29 26.31 9.90
CA LEU A 353 20.26 25.94 8.93
C LEU A 353 20.56 24.58 8.27
N GLY A 354 21.81 24.34 7.89
CA GLY A 354 22.25 23.06 7.32
C GLY A 354 22.13 21.90 8.33
N ALA A 355 22.53 22.13 9.58
CA ALA A 355 22.43 21.14 10.65
C ALA A 355 20.97 20.80 10.99
N GLN A 356 20.09 21.80 11.02
CA GLN A 356 18.65 21.58 11.22
C GLN A 356 18.05 20.77 10.07
N ALA A 357 18.34 21.13 8.82
CA ALA A 357 17.87 20.37 7.65
C ALA A 357 18.36 18.92 7.66
N GLN A 358 19.60 18.66 8.11
CA GLN A 358 20.15 17.30 8.24
C GLN A 358 19.56 16.51 9.41
N ALA A 359 19.39 17.13 10.59
CA ALA A 359 18.78 16.48 11.74
C ALA A 359 17.35 16.02 11.41
N LEU A 360 16.61 16.84 10.68
CA LEU A 360 15.25 16.56 10.23
C LEU A 360 15.20 15.49 9.12
N ALA A 361 16.23 15.38 8.28
CA ALA A 361 16.37 14.29 7.32
C ALA A 361 16.81 12.97 7.98
N GLY A 362 17.47 13.06 9.14
CA GLY A 362 18.10 11.96 9.85
C GLY A 362 17.27 11.34 10.96
N GLU A 363 16.18 11.96 11.43
CA GLU A 363 15.27 11.34 12.40
C GLU A 363 14.49 10.19 11.74
N PRO A 364 14.78 8.91 12.08
CA PRO A 364 13.81 7.85 11.84
C PRO A 364 12.70 8.07 12.86
N GLU A 365 11.45 8.19 12.41
CA GLU A 365 10.31 8.28 13.33
C GLU A 365 10.46 7.25 14.46
N ALA A 366 10.55 7.75 15.70
CA ALA A 366 10.46 6.96 16.91
C ALA A 366 9.03 6.41 17.04
N GLY A 367 8.67 5.48 16.18
CA GLY A 367 7.31 4.98 16.00
C GLY A 367 7.24 3.56 15.45
N GLU A 368 8.36 2.89 15.20
CA GLU A 368 8.37 1.45 14.88
C GLU A 368 8.21 0.62 16.16
N ARG A 369 7.00 0.61 16.71
CA ARG A 369 6.56 -0.58 17.46
C ARG A 369 6.07 -1.59 16.44
N PRO A 370 6.74 -2.74 16.28
CA PRO A 370 6.22 -3.78 15.41
C PRO A 370 4.85 -4.19 15.95
N LEU A 371 3.82 -4.06 15.10
CA LEU A 371 2.50 -4.65 15.31
C LEU A 371 2.72 -6.15 15.52
N ARG A 372 2.76 -6.58 16.79
CA ARG A 372 2.62 -7.98 17.17
C ARG A 372 1.22 -8.41 16.76
N VAL A 373 1.14 -9.05 15.61
CA VAL A 373 -0.03 -9.86 15.22
C VAL A 373 -0.10 -11.00 16.24
N ALA A 374 -1.16 -10.98 17.05
CA ALA A 374 -1.54 -12.09 17.93
C ALA A 374 -2.44 -13.06 17.16
#